data_AF-A0AA92CKF1-F1
#
_entry.id   AF-A0AA92CKF1-F1
#
_cell.length_a   1.000
_cell.length_b   1.000
_cell.length_c   1.000
_cell.angle_alpha   90.00
_cell.angle_beta   90.00
_cell.angle_gamma   90.00
#
_symmetry.space_group_name_H-M   'P 1'
#
loop_
_entity.id
_entity.type
_entity.pdbx_description
1 polymer ?
#
loop_
_entity_poly.entity_id
_entity_poly.type
_entity_poly.pdbx_seq_one_letter_code
_entity_poly.pdbx_strand_id
1 'polypeptide(L)'
;MPLPDPGLRHPIILPDGTPHAGTVMLSRAVDHPNFQVGDYSYASDFDPPKDWASHLAPYLFPGARERLVIGRFCQIAHGARFITASANHGQDGLSCYPFPVFDPAQMAGFQPDTRDTVIGNDVWIGYGAIILPGARIGDGAIIGAGAVVRGSVPAYGIVTGNPGRAERFRFSKPQIARLLALKWWDWPVDLILRAEPALLSGDLDMLESLAPD
;
A
#
# COMPACT_ATOMS: atom_id res chain seq x y z
N MET A 1 14.46 17.42 6.31
CA MET A 1 13.23 18.24 6.25
C MET A 1 12.28 17.75 7.33
N PRO A 2 11.38 18.57 7.91
CA PRO A 2 10.43 18.00 8.86
C PRO A 2 9.57 16.96 8.14
N LEU A 3 9.39 15.79 8.76
CA LEU A 3 8.33 14.87 8.38
C LEU A 3 7.00 15.64 8.39
N PRO A 4 6.10 15.38 7.42
CA PRO A 4 4.82 16.06 7.41
C PRO A 4 4.07 15.75 8.71
N ASP A 5 3.30 16.71 9.24
CA ASP A 5 2.44 16.45 10.38
C ASP A 5 1.46 15.30 10.00
N PRO A 6 1.51 14.14 10.68
CA PRO A 6 0.63 13.02 10.36
C PRO A 6 -0.85 13.37 10.61
N GLY A 7 -1.11 14.42 11.40
CA GLY A 7 -2.38 15.11 11.61
C GLY A 7 -3.08 15.58 10.33
N LEU A 8 -2.30 16.00 9.33
CA LEU A 8 -2.82 16.71 8.17
C LEU A 8 -3.34 15.75 7.09
N ARG A 9 -4.53 16.07 6.57
CA ARG A 9 -5.07 15.38 5.38
C ARG A 9 -4.23 15.64 4.14
N HIS A 10 -3.77 16.87 3.93
CA HIS A 10 -2.93 17.26 2.80
C HIS A 10 -1.51 17.54 3.30
N PRO A 11 -0.56 16.61 3.13
CA PRO A 11 0.76 16.72 3.75
C PRO A 11 1.72 17.68 3.03
N ILE A 12 1.41 18.06 1.79
CA ILE A 12 2.24 18.97 0.99
C ILE A 12 1.65 20.38 1.04
N ILE A 13 2.43 21.33 1.55
CA ILE A 13 2.12 22.75 1.52
C ILE A 13 2.97 23.41 0.43
N LEU A 14 2.29 24.13 -0.47
CA LEU A 14 2.92 24.85 -1.57
C LEU A 14 3.64 26.11 -1.08
N PRO A 15 4.54 26.72 -1.88
CA PRO A 15 5.27 27.92 -1.49
C PRO A 15 4.39 29.13 -1.12
N ASP A 16 3.14 29.16 -1.59
CA ASP A 16 2.14 30.18 -1.25
C ASP A 16 1.36 29.88 0.05
N GLY A 17 1.72 28.80 0.75
CA GLY A 17 1.08 28.36 1.98
C GLY A 17 -0.20 27.53 1.79
N THR A 18 -0.64 27.31 0.54
CA THR A 18 -1.85 26.52 0.27
C THR A 18 -1.55 25.01 0.24
N PRO A 19 -2.50 24.14 0.64
CA PRO A 19 -2.31 22.70 0.55
C PRO A 19 -2.41 22.20 -0.89
N HIS A 20 -1.52 21.28 -1.29
CA HIS A 20 -1.64 20.58 -2.56
C HIS A 20 -2.79 19.57 -2.52
N ALA A 21 -3.90 19.90 -3.19
CA ALA A 21 -5.11 19.09 -3.20
C ALA A 21 -4.92 17.68 -3.78
N GLY A 22 -3.94 17.51 -4.68
CA GLY A 22 -3.69 16.25 -5.38
C GLY A 22 -3.06 15.14 -4.55
N THR A 23 -2.61 15.42 -3.33
CA THR A 23 -1.96 14.42 -2.47
C THR A 23 -2.63 14.41 -1.11
N VAL A 24 -2.94 13.22 -0.61
CA VAL A 24 -3.52 13.04 0.72
C VAL A 24 -2.75 12.03 1.56
N MET A 25 -2.70 12.28 2.86
CA MET A 25 -2.33 11.31 3.88
C MET A 25 -3.46 10.30 4.03
N LEU A 26 -3.21 9.02 3.75
CA LEU A 26 -4.28 8.03 3.68
C LEU A 26 -4.93 7.77 5.04
N SER A 27 -4.16 7.80 6.13
CA SER A 27 -4.70 7.66 7.49
C SER A 27 -5.66 8.78 7.91
N ARG A 28 -5.75 9.86 7.12
CA ARG A 28 -6.69 10.99 7.29
C ARG A 28 -7.69 11.12 6.14
N ALA A 29 -7.55 10.31 5.10
CA ALA A 29 -8.36 10.37 3.90
C ALA A 29 -9.31 9.18 3.73
N VAL A 30 -8.93 8.04 4.30
CA VAL A 30 -9.69 6.79 4.26
C VAL A 30 -10.52 6.67 5.54
N ASP A 31 -11.83 6.51 5.36
CA ASP A 31 -12.78 6.14 6.41
C ASP A 31 -13.54 4.89 5.93
N HIS A 32 -12.96 3.72 6.19
CA HIS A 32 -13.53 2.44 5.76
C HIS A 32 -13.18 1.33 6.76
N PRO A 33 -14.14 0.53 7.26
CA PRO A 33 -13.92 -0.42 8.36
C PRO A 33 -12.91 -1.54 8.03
N ASN A 34 -12.78 -1.91 6.76
CA ASN A 34 -11.88 -2.96 6.30
C ASN A 34 -10.59 -2.45 5.65
N PHE A 35 -10.37 -1.12 5.60
CA PHE A 35 -9.16 -0.52 5.00
C PHE A 35 -8.31 0.10 6.10
N GLN A 36 -7.19 -0.52 6.42
CA GLN A 36 -6.22 -0.05 7.40
C GLN A 36 -4.98 0.49 6.70
N VAL A 37 -4.48 1.63 7.17
CA VAL A 37 -3.31 2.27 6.59
C VAL A 37 -2.44 2.90 7.69
N GLY A 38 -1.14 2.64 7.62
CA GLY A 38 -0.15 3.20 8.52
C GLY A 38 0.11 4.70 8.27
N ASP A 39 0.65 5.37 9.28
CA ASP A 39 1.02 6.78 9.17
C ASP A 39 2.05 7.04 8.05
N TYR A 40 2.06 8.28 7.55
CA TYR A 40 2.94 8.78 6.48
C TYR A 40 2.72 8.16 5.09
N SER A 41 1.88 7.14 4.97
CA SER A 41 1.46 6.59 3.69
C SER A 41 0.50 7.54 2.98
N TYR A 42 0.84 7.90 1.75
CA TYR A 42 0.08 8.85 0.95
C TYR A 42 -0.36 8.28 -0.40
N ALA A 43 -1.41 8.88 -0.95
CA ALA A 43 -1.77 8.69 -2.34
C ALA A 43 -1.83 10.04 -3.06
N SER A 44 -1.48 10.02 -4.35
CA SER A 44 -1.57 11.16 -5.24
C SER A 44 -2.49 10.86 -6.40
N ASP A 45 -3.33 11.83 -6.77
CA ASP A 45 -4.20 11.76 -7.93
C ASP A 45 -4.27 13.12 -8.64
N PHE A 46 -4.29 13.12 -9.97
CA PHE A 46 -4.46 14.33 -10.78
C PHE A 46 -5.91 14.82 -10.82
N ASP A 47 -6.88 13.94 -10.51
CA ASP A 47 -8.30 14.27 -10.34
C ASP A 47 -8.76 13.76 -8.96
N PRO A 48 -8.53 14.52 -7.87
CA PRO A 48 -8.68 14.02 -6.51
C PRO A 48 -10.13 13.58 -6.21
N PRO A 49 -10.34 12.32 -5.81
CA PRO A 49 -11.68 11.82 -5.53
C PRO A 49 -12.22 12.40 -4.21
N LYS A 50 -13.54 12.38 -4.07
CA LYS A 50 -14.20 12.66 -2.77
C LYS A 50 -13.95 11.54 -1.77
N ASP A 51 -14.06 10.30 -2.24
CA ASP A 51 -13.85 9.08 -1.44
C ASP A 51 -12.59 8.36 -1.94
N TRP A 52 -11.52 8.45 -1.14
CA TRP A 52 -10.25 7.80 -1.46
C TRP A 52 -10.28 6.30 -1.25
N ALA A 53 -11.13 5.79 -0.35
CA ALA A 53 -11.21 4.36 -0.07
C ALA A 53 -11.77 3.62 -1.29
N SER A 54 -12.94 4.04 -1.78
CA SER A 54 -13.54 3.43 -2.98
C SER A 54 -12.76 3.73 -4.25
N HIS A 55 -12.08 4.88 -4.35
CA HIS A 55 -11.24 5.18 -5.51
C HIS A 55 -10.02 4.27 -5.61
N LEU A 56 -9.36 3.97 -4.49
CA LEU A 56 -8.19 3.09 -4.47
C LEU A 56 -8.58 1.61 -4.50
N ALA A 57 -9.64 1.23 -3.77
CA ALA A 57 -10.07 -0.15 -3.59
C ALA A 57 -11.57 -0.32 -3.91
N PRO A 58 -11.98 -0.25 -5.19
CA PRO A 58 -13.40 -0.16 -5.58
C PRO A 58 -14.24 -1.40 -5.25
N TYR A 59 -13.60 -2.53 -4.95
CA TYR A 59 -14.26 -3.78 -4.59
C TYR A 59 -14.20 -4.07 -3.08
N LEU A 60 -13.62 -3.19 -2.27
CA LEU A 60 -13.63 -3.38 -0.83
C LEU A 60 -14.93 -2.79 -0.27
N PHE A 61 -15.95 -3.63 -0.13
CA PHE A 61 -17.24 -3.20 0.39
C PHE A 61 -17.25 -3.18 1.93
N PRO A 62 -17.98 -2.25 2.57
CA PRO A 62 -18.23 -2.33 4.01
C PRO A 62 -18.90 -3.65 4.38
N GLY A 63 -18.34 -4.38 5.35
CA GLY A 63 -18.84 -5.68 5.78
C GLY A 63 -18.33 -6.88 4.97
N ALA A 64 -17.50 -6.65 3.95
CA ALA A 64 -16.75 -7.71 3.30
C ALA A 64 -15.83 -8.43 4.31
N ARG A 65 -15.52 -9.70 4.07
CA ARG A 65 -14.72 -10.51 5.01
C ARG A 65 -13.22 -10.27 4.89
N GLU A 66 -12.75 -9.79 3.75
CA GLU A 66 -11.36 -9.44 3.53
C GLU A 66 -11.03 -8.03 4.06
N ARG A 67 -9.74 -7.80 4.26
CA ARG A 67 -9.18 -6.49 4.58
C ARG A 67 -8.15 -6.07 3.55
N LEU A 68 -7.98 -4.76 3.41
CA LEU A 68 -6.82 -4.15 2.79
C LEU A 68 -5.98 -3.50 3.88
N VAL A 69 -4.74 -3.94 4.02
CA VAL A 69 -3.79 -3.40 5.01
C VAL A 69 -2.61 -2.81 4.27
N ILE A 70 -2.29 -1.54 4.53
CA ILE A 70 -1.12 -0.85 4.00
C ILE A 70 -0.27 -0.38 5.17
N GLY A 71 1.04 -0.65 5.12
CA GLY A 71 2.01 -0.21 6.12
C GLY A 71 2.22 1.31 6.13
N ARG A 72 3.29 1.72 6.81
CA ARG A 72 3.71 3.12 6.97
C ARG A 72 4.62 3.55 5.83
N PHE A 73 4.69 4.86 5.59
CA PHE A 73 5.60 5.48 4.62
C PHE A 73 5.48 4.93 3.18
N CYS A 74 4.30 4.48 2.76
CA CYS A 74 4.07 4.04 1.37
C CYS A 74 3.74 5.21 0.44
N GLN A 75 4.11 5.08 -0.83
CA GLN A 75 3.83 6.08 -1.87
C GLN A 75 2.95 5.47 -2.96
N ILE A 76 1.73 5.97 -3.12
CA ILE A 76 0.77 5.44 -4.09
C ILE A 76 0.50 6.48 -5.18
N ALA A 77 0.97 6.20 -6.39
CA ALA A 77 0.81 7.11 -7.52
C ALA A 77 -0.60 7.07 -8.13
N HIS A 78 -0.89 8.08 -8.94
CA HIS A 78 -2.15 8.22 -9.66
C HIS A 78 -2.50 6.96 -10.46
N GLY A 79 -3.78 6.62 -10.45
CA GLY A 79 -4.33 5.49 -11.21
C GLY A 79 -4.00 4.11 -10.62
N ALA A 80 -3.20 4.01 -9.56
CA ALA A 80 -3.00 2.73 -8.87
C ALA A 80 -4.32 2.21 -8.27
N ARG A 81 -4.52 0.89 -8.31
CA ARG A 81 -5.75 0.23 -7.83
C ARG A 81 -5.45 -1.05 -7.05
N PHE A 82 -6.23 -1.26 -6.00
CA PHE A 82 -6.28 -2.50 -5.24
C PHE A 82 -7.58 -3.23 -5.58
N ILE A 83 -7.48 -4.33 -6.31
CA ILE A 83 -8.60 -5.23 -6.56
C ILE A 83 -8.64 -6.22 -5.40
N THR A 84 -9.68 -6.18 -4.57
CA THR A 84 -9.83 -7.01 -3.37
C THR A 84 -10.67 -8.25 -3.63
N ALA A 85 -10.74 -9.15 -2.66
CA ALA A 85 -11.31 -10.49 -2.80
C ALA A 85 -12.77 -10.49 -3.27
N SER A 86 -13.57 -9.49 -2.90
CA SER A 86 -14.97 -9.37 -3.35
C SER A 86 -15.13 -9.16 -4.87
N ALA A 87 -14.06 -8.90 -5.62
CA ALA A 87 -14.09 -8.88 -7.08
C ALA A 87 -14.12 -10.29 -7.70
N ASN A 88 -13.75 -11.33 -6.94
CA ASN A 88 -13.65 -12.69 -7.46
C ASN A 88 -15.00 -13.41 -7.46
N HIS A 89 -15.21 -14.20 -8.50
CA HIS A 89 -16.35 -15.10 -8.64
C HIS A 89 -15.98 -16.52 -8.20
N GLY A 90 -16.97 -17.33 -7.84
CA GLY A 90 -16.78 -18.74 -7.55
C GLY A 90 -16.31 -19.51 -8.78
N GLN A 91 -15.34 -20.42 -8.62
CA GLN A 91 -14.71 -21.16 -9.73
C GLN A 91 -14.81 -22.68 -9.60
N ASP A 92 -15.27 -23.20 -8.46
CA ASP A 92 -15.36 -24.64 -8.21
C ASP A 92 -16.55 -25.31 -8.93
N GLY A 93 -17.56 -24.52 -9.30
CA GLY A 93 -18.75 -24.99 -10.01
C GLY A 93 -18.62 -24.94 -11.53
N LEU A 94 -19.68 -25.37 -12.24
CA LEU A 94 -19.74 -25.32 -13.71
C LEU A 94 -19.85 -23.89 -14.28
N SER A 95 -20.19 -22.90 -13.45
CA SER A 95 -20.42 -21.52 -13.86
C SER A 95 -19.84 -20.55 -12.85
N CYS A 96 -19.25 -19.46 -13.34
CA CYS A 96 -18.84 -18.31 -12.53
C CYS A 96 -19.99 -17.31 -12.32
N TYR A 97 -21.20 -17.57 -12.84
CA TYR A 97 -22.34 -16.66 -12.66
C TYR A 97 -22.77 -16.64 -11.19
N PRO A 98 -22.83 -15.46 -10.54
CA PRO A 98 -23.04 -15.36 -9.10
C PRO A 98 -24.54 -15.39 -8.76
N PHE A 99 -25.24 -16.50 -9.06
CA PHE A 99 -26.68 -16.63 -8.77
C PHE A 99 -27.07 -16.16 -7.36
N PRO A 100 -26.32 -16.49 -6.29
CA PRO A 100 -26.68 -16.08 -4.93
C PRO A 100 -26.65 -14.57 -4.67
N VAL A 101 -25.93 -13.77 -5.47
CA VAL A 101 -25.87 -12.30 -5.30
C VAL A 101 -27.22 -11.64 -5.62
N PHE A 102 -28.06 -12.27 -6.43
CA PHE A 102 -29.38 -11.76 -6.81
C PHE A 102 -30.50 -12.19 -5.84
N ASP A 103 -30.18 -12.98 -4.82
CA ASP A 103 -31.11 -13.38 -3.76
C ASP A 103 -30.69 -12.72 -2.43
N PRO A 104 -31.46 -11.75 -1.90
CA PRO A 104 -31.14 -11.10 -0.62
C PRO A 104 -30.94 -12.07 0.55
N ALA A 105 -31.58 -13.24 0.54
CA ALA A 105 -31.43 -14.25 1.58
C ALA A 105 -30.08 -14.99 1.52
N GLN A 106 -29.42 -14.99 0.36
CA GLN A 106 -28.16 -15.70 0.13
C GLN A 106 -26.95 -14.78 -0.04
N MET A 107 -27.17 -13.54 -0.49
CA MET A 107 -26.13 -12.59 -0.86
C MET A 107 -25.07 -12.40 0.25
N ALA A 108 -25.50 -12.19 1.50
CA ALA A 108 -24.59 -11.97 2.63
C ALA A 108 -23.67 -13.18 2.94
N GLY A 109 -24.10 -14.38 2.54
CA GLY A 109 -23.31 -15.61 2.71
C GLY A 109 -22.34 -15.88 1.55
N PHE A 110 -22.52 -15.21 0.41
CA PHE A 110 -21.84 -15.54 -0.82
C PHE A 110 -20.59 -14.68 -1.04
N GLN A 111 -19.46 -15.18 -0.54
CA GLN A 111 -18.15 -14.58 -0.77
C GLN A 111 -17.11 -15.69 -1.02
N PRO A 112 -16.80 -16.01 -2.29
CA PRO A 112 -15.95 -17.15 -2.65
C PRO A 112 -14.45 -16.94 -2.35
N ASP A 113 -14.02 -15.69 -2.20
CA ASP A 113 -12.65 -15.33 -1.80
C ASP A 113 -12.69 -14.34 -0.63
N THR A 114 -11.88 -14.60 0.38
CA THR A 114 -11.82 -13.82 1.62
C THR A 114 -10.39 -13.41 1.98
N ARG A 115 -9.43 -13.58 1.04
CA ARG A 115 -8.02 -13.31 1.31
C ARG A 115 -7.75 -11.81 1.42
N ASP A 116 -7.14 -11.43 2.53
CA ASP A 116 -6.62 -10.08 2.76
C ASP A 116 -5.52 -9.72 1.74
N THR A 117 -5.54 -8.48 1.27
CA THR A 117 -4.42 -7.86 0.55
C THR A 117 -3.58 -7.07 1.55
N VAL A 118 -2.27 -7.33 1.58
CA VAL A 118 -1.35 -6.74 2.56
C VAL A 118 -0.15 -6.12 1.87
N ILE A 119 0.08 -4.84 2.13
CA ILE A 119 1.22 -4.06 1.66
C ILE A 119 2.06 -3.72 2.89
N GLY A 120 3.36 -4.01 2.83
CA GLY A 120 4.32 -3.65 3.87
C GLY A 120 4.55 -2.14 3.98
N ASN A 121 5.68 -1.79 4.58
CA ASN A 121 6.13 -0.42 4.81
C ASN A 121 7.13 0.02 3.72
N ASP A 122 7.29 1.33 3.52
CA ASP A 122 8.22 1.88 2.51
C ASP A 122 7.98 1.32 1.09
N VAL A 123 6.72 1.02 0.74
CA VAL A 123 6.38 0.48 -0.58
C VAL A 123 6.07 1.62 -1.54
N TRP A 124 6.74 1.62 -2.69
CA TRP A 124 6.45 2.54 -3.79
C TRP A 124 5.57 1.84 -4.84
N ILE A 125 4.35 2.34 -5.05
CA ILE A 125 3.40 1.84 -6.05
C ILE A 125 3.28 2.86 -7.18
N GLY A 126 3.79 2.48 -8.35
CA GLY A 126 3.86 3.33 -9.53
C GLY A 126 2.52 3.56 -10.22
N TYR A 127 2.53 4.53 -11.13
CA TYR A 127 1.36 4.99 -11.88
C TYR A 127 0.59 3.82 -12.49
N GLY A 128 -0.73 3.77 -12.28
CA GLY A 128 -1.59 2.79 -12.93
C GLY A 128 -1.33 1.32 -12.55
N ALA A 129 -0.53 1.04 -11.51
CA ALA A 129 -0.30 -0.33 -11.06
C ALA A 129 -1.58 -0.97 -10.48
N ILE A 130 -1.80 -2.25 -10.75
CA ILE A 130 -2.97 -3.01 -10.29
C ILE A 130 -2.49 -4.10 -9.34
N ILE A 131 -2.92 -4.04 -8.09
CA ILE A 131 -2.65 -5.06 -7.07
C ILE A 131 -3.86 -5.98 -6.97
N LEU A 132 -3.66 -7.28 -7.23
CA LEU A 132 -4.73 -8.28 -7.31
C LEU A 132 -5.07 -8.90 -5.95
N PRO A 133 -6.23 -9.58 -5.83
CA PRO A 133 -6.72 -10.08 -4.54
C PRO A 133 -5.75 -11.04 -3.85
N GLY A 134 -5.59 -10.85 -2.53
CA GLY A 134 -4.75 -11.71 -1.70
C GLY A 134 -3.24 -11.47 -1.88
N ALA A 135 -2.84 -10.40 -2.59
CA ALA A 135 -1.43 -10.09 -2.77
C ALA A 135 -0.77 -9.69 -1.43
N ARG A 136 0.48 -10.12 -1.25
CA ARG A 136 1.32 -9.78 -0.09
C ARG A 136 2.60 -9.12 -0.59
N ILE A 137 2.74 -7.81 -0.39
CA ILE A 137 3.88 -7.04 -0.87
C ILE A 137 4.81 -6.74 0.31
N GLY A 138 6.04 -7.25 0.26
CA GLY A 138 7.02 -7.05 1.32
C GLY A 138 7.53 -5.61 1.43
N ASP A 139 8.10 -5.29 2.59
CA ASP A 139 8.62 -3.95 2.89
C ASP A 139 9.66 -3.48 1.87
N GLY A 140 9.68 -2.18 1.57
CA GLY A 140 10.65 -1.58 0.66
C GLY A 140 10.47 -1.97 -0.82
N ALA A 141 9.43 -2.72 -1.19
CA ALA A 141 9.21 -3.14 -2.57
C ALA A 141 8.86 -1.95 -3.47
N ILE A 142 9.21 -2.07 -4.76
CA ILE A 142 8.83 -1.11 -5.80
C ILE A 142 7.95 -1.83 -6.81
N ILE A 143 6.74 -1.32 -7.00
CA ILE A 143 5.81 -1.77 -8.04
C ILE A 143 5.87 -0.77 -9.18
N GLY A 144 6.40 -1.20 -10.32
CA GLY A 144 6.54 -0.38 -11.51
C GLY A 144 5.18 0.07 -12.07
N ALA A 145 5.21 1.17 -12.82
CA ALA A 145 4.02 1.70 -13.47
C ALA A 145 3.36 0.65 -14.38
N GLY A 146 2.03 0.55 -14.32
CA GLY A 146 1.21 -0.39 -15.09
C GLY A 146 1.40 -1.88 -14.73
N ALA A 147 2.17 -2.20 -13.69
CA ALA A 147 2.39 -3.59 -13.30
C ALA A 147 1.10 -4.21 -12.73
N VAL A 148 0.85 -5.50 -13.04
CA VAL A 148 -0.29 -6.27 -12.50
C VAL A 148 0.23 -7.33 -11.53
N VAL A 149 0.11 -7.07 -10.24
CA VAL A 149 0.79 -7.81 -9.18
C VAL A 149 -0.15 -8.78 -8.50
N ARG A 150 0.26 -10.05 -8.35
CA ARG A 150 -0.46 -11.10 -7.62
C ARG A 150 0.48 -11.91 -6.75
N GLY A 151 -0.08 -12.60 -5.75
CA GLY A 151 0.70 -13.48 -4.88
C GLY A 151 1.65 -12.72 -3.98
N SER A 152 2.82 -13.29 -3.68
CA SER A 152 3.80 -12.68 -2.77
C SER A 152 4.91 -11.98 -3.54
N VAL A 153 5.21 -10.73 -3.16
CA VAL A 153 6.38 -9.96 -3.61
C VAL A 153 7.37 -9.90 -2.45
N PRO A 154 8.64 -10.31 -2.67
CA PRO A 154 9.65 -10.26 -1.61
C PRO A 154 9.98 -8.80 -1.24
N ALA A 155 10.40 -8.59 0.01
CA ALA A 155 10.87 -7.30 0.47
C ALA A 155 12.01 -6.76 -0.41
N TYR A 156 11.99 -5.46 -0.66
CA TYR A 156 12.92 -4.74 -1.53
C TYR A 156 12.97 -5.27 -2.98
N GLY A 157 12.00 -6.09 -3.39
CA GLY A 157 11.84 -6.53 -4.77
C GLY A 157 11.30 -5.42 -5.67
N ILE A 158 11.73 -5.42 -6.93
CA ILE A 158 11.25 -4.50 -7.96
C ILE A 158 10.43 -5.30 -8.96
N VAL A 159 9.14 -4.97 -9.05
CA VAL A 159 8.15 -5.68 -9.86
C VAL A 159 7.76 -4.87 -11.07
N THR A 160 7.79 -5.49 -12.25
CA THR A 160 7.35 -4.88 -13.52
C THR A 160 6.52 -5.87 -14.33
N GLY A 161 5.68 -5.35 -15.23
CA GLY A 161 4.97 -6.12 -16.25
C GLY A 161 3.57 -6.64 -15.85
N ASN A 162 2.93 -7.30 -16.81
CA ASN A 162 1.66 -7.99 -16.67
C ASN A 162 1.77 -9.37 -17.37
N PRO A 163 1.89 -10.48 -16.62
CA PRO A 163 1.85 -10.57 -15.17
C PRO A 163 3.11 -9.95 -14.53
N GLY A 164 2.92 -9.25 -13.41
CA GLY A 164 4.00 -8.64 -12.64
C GLY A 164 4.92 -9.68 -12.03
N ARG A 165 6.24 -9.52 -12.21
CA ARG A 165 7.26 -10.38 -11.61
C ARG A 165 8.35 -9.55 -10.95
N ALA A 166 8.85 -10.01 -9.81
CA ALA A 166 10.03 -9.43 -9.17
C ALA A 166 11.28 -9.84 -9.96
N GLU A 167 11.77 -8.96 -10.83
CA GLU A 167 12.92 -9.25 -11.69
C GLU A 167 14.25 -8.82 -11.06
N ARG A 168 14.22 -7.85 -10.15
CA ARG A 168 15.40 -7.28 -9.49
C ARG A 168 15.11 -6.97 -8.03
N PHE A 169 16.18 -6.72 -7.28
CA PHE A 169 16.12 -6.26 -5.89
C PHE A 169 16.85 -4.91 -5.79
N ARG A 170 16.37 -4.04 -4.90
CA ARG A 170 17.02 -2.73 -4.63
C ARG A 170 18.44 -2.91 -4.06
N PHE A 171 18.65 -3.95 -3.26
CA PHE A 171 19.89 -4.18 -2.51
C PHE A 171 20.31 -5.66 -2.51
N SER A 172 21.51 -5.93 -2.01
CA SER A 172 21.98 -7.30 -1.77
C SER A 172 21.20 -7.99 -0.64
N LYS A 173 21.16 -9.33 -0.63
CA LYS A 173 20.48 -10.10 0.43
C LYS A 173 20.94 -9.74 1.86
N PRO A 174 22.25 -9.56 2.14
CA PRO A 174 22.69 -9.13 3.48
C PRO A 174 22.18 -7.74 3.87
N GLN A 175 22.19 -6.78 2.93
CA GLN A 175 21.65 -5.44 3.18
C GLN A 175 20.14 -5.48 3.46
N ILE A 176 19.39 -6.27 2.69
CA ILE A 176 17.95 -6.47 2.92
C ILE A 176 17.70 -7.04 4.32
N ALA A 177 18.46 -8.06 4.73
CA ALA A 177 18.31 -8.67 6.05
C ALA A 177 18.56 -7.65 7.19
N ARG A 178 19.60 -6.81 7.07
CA ARG A 178 19.90 -5.73 8.01
C ARG A 178 18.76 -4.70 8.07
N LEU A 179 18.26 -4.24 6.92
CA LEU A 179 17.14 -3.30 6.86
C LEU A 179 15.84 -3.87 7.48
N LEU A 180 15.54 -5.14 7.22
CA LEU A 180 14.39 -5.83 7.79
C LEU A 180 14.52 -6.09 9.30
N ALA A 181 15.74 -6.13 9.82
CA ALA A 181 15.99 -6.17 11.26
C ALA A 181 15.77 -4.78 11.89
N LEU A 182 16.21 -3.72 11.22
CA LEU A 182 16.10 -2.34 11.71
C LEU A 182 14.67 -1.82 11.79
N LYS A 183 13.84 -2.13 10.78
CA LYS A 183 12.44 -1.66 10.70
C LYS A 183 12.29 -0.18 11.04
N TRP A 184 13.08 0.67 10.37
CA TRP A 184 13.18 2.10 10.68
C TRP A 184 11.81 2.81 10.69
N TRP A 185 10.83 2.31 9.94
CA TRP A 185 9.45 2.81 9.92
C TRP A 185 8.71 2.67 11.26
N ASP A 186 9.20 1.84 12.18
CA ASP A 186 8.65 1.68 13.53
C ASP A 186 9.35 2.58 14.58
N TRP A 187 10.41 3.29 14.19
CA TRP A 187 11.19 4.12 15.13
C TRP A 187 10.41 5.36 15.60
N PRO A 188 10.77 5.93 16.76
CA PRO A 188 10.30 7.25 17.18
C PRO A 188 10.59 8.31 16.11
N VAL A 189 9.65 9.25 15.93
CA VAL A 189 9.72 10.27 14.85
C VAL A 189 10.99 11.12 14.93
N ASP A 190 11.41 11.51 16.14
CA ASP A 190 12.64 12.27 16.35
C ASP A 190 13.88 11.49 15.90
N LEU A 191 13.87 10.16 16.07
CA LEU A 191 14.95 9.30 15.61
C LEU A 191 14.95 9.15 14.09
N ILE A 192 13.78 9.01 13.46
CA ILE A 192 13.66 8.99 11.99
C ILE A 192 14.21 10.29 11.40
N LEU A 193 13.91 11.45 12.00
CA LEU A 193 14.43 12.74 11.55
C LEU A 193 15.96 12.82 11.67
N ARG A 194 16.54 12.29 12.74
CA ARG A 194 18.01 12.20 12.89
C ARG A 194 18.63 11.22 11.88
N ALA A 195 17.91 10.16 11.52
CA ALA A 195 18.35 9.15 10.56
C ALA A 195 18.10 9.52 9.09
N GLU A 196 17.34 10.58 8.80
CA GLU A 196 17.00 11.02 7.44
C GLU A 196 18.22 11.09 6.50
N PRO A 197 19.39 11.66 6.89
CA PRO A 197 20.55 11.67 6.00
C PRO A 197 21.04 10.26 5.60
N ALA A 198 21.02 9.31 6.53
CA ALA A 198 21.42 7.92 6.30
C ALA A 198 20.40 7.18 5.42
N LEU A 199 19.10 7.39 5.67
CA LEU A 199 18.01 6.83 4.87
C LEU A 199 18.08 7.31 3.41
N LEU A 200 18.37 8.59 3.19
CA LEU A 200 18.47 9.18 1.85
C LEU A 200 19.75 8.76 1.10
N SER A 201 20.88 8.65 1.79
CA SER A 201 22.15 8.25 1.18
C SER A 201 22.29 6.73 1.01
N GLY A 202 21.48 5.95 1.71
CA GLY A 202 21.62 4.49 1.78
C GLY A 202 22.78 4.04 2.67
N ASP A 203 23.24 4.88 3.59
CA ASP A 203 24.32 4.57 4.55
C ASP A 203 23.78 3.69 5.69
N LEU A 204 23.89 2.38 5.48
CA LEU A 204 23.35 1.39 6.40
C LEU A 204 24.13 1.31 7.72
N ASP A 205 25.43 1.61 7.71
CA ASP A 205 26.26 1.56 8.91
C ASP A 205 25.93 2.76 9.82
N MET A 206 25.75 3.95 9.23
CA MET A 206 25.24 5.11 9.96
C MET A 206 23.83 4.86 10.50
N LEU A 207 22.95 4.25 9.69
CA LEU A 207 21.59 3.96 10.11
C LEU A 207 21.56 3.02 11.32
N GLU A 208 22.36 1.96 11.32
CA GLU A 208 22.49 1.04 12.46
C GLU A 208 23.03 1.72 13.71
N SER A 209 23.99 2.65 13.56
CA SER A 209 24.52 3.41 14.71
C SER A 209 23.48 4.28 15.42
N LEU A 210 22.37 4.57 14.74
CA LEU A 210 21.24 5.36 15.24
C LEU A 210 20.07 4.48 15.70
N ALA A 211 20.13 3.15 15.53
CA ALA A 211 19.01 2.29 15.90
C ALA A 211 18.70 2.40 17.40
N PRO A 212 17.42 2.39 17.80
CA PRO A 212 17.06 2.33 19.21
C PRO A 212 17.46 0.97 19.80
N ASP A 213 17.79 0.96 21.09
CA ASP A 213 18.10 -0.26 21.86
C ASP A 213 16.96 -1.29 21.87
#